data_AF-A0A0S8EHB7-F1
#
_entry.id   AF-A0A0S8EHB7-F1
#
_cell.length_a   1.000
_cell.length_b   1.000
_cell.length_c   1.000
_cell.angle_alpha   90.00
_cell.angle_beta   90.00
_cell.angle_gamma   90.00
#
_symmetry.space_group_name_H-M   'P 1'
#
loop_
_entity.id
_entity.type
_entity.pdbx_description
1 polymer ?
#
loop_
_entity_poly.entity_id
_entity_poly.type
_entity_poly.pdbx_seq_one_letter_code
_entity_poly.pdbx_strand_id
1 'polypeptide(L)'
;MARLRVPVATYRLQFNSSFRFPDAQALVPYLNELGITDIYASPIFKARRGSTHGYDITDPTRLNPELGTEAEFEALVQELKRHGMGLLLDIVPNHMAAISENQWWLDVLENGPGSPYAAYFDIDWRPDPASGVPANTVLLPILGGAYRSVLENRELI
;
A
#
# COMPACT_ATOMS: atom_id res chain seq x y z
N MET A 1 28.85 -1.70 -17.45
CA MET A 1 27.92 -2.46 -16.58
C MET A 1 27.92 -1.81 -15.20
N ALA A 2 26.77 -1.42 -14.67
CA ALA A 2 26.69 -0.97 -13.28
C ALA A 2 27.04 -2.14 -12.35
N ARG A 3 27.93 -1.90 -11.39
CA ARG A 3 28.29 -2.91 -10.38
C ARG A 3 27.05 -3.20 -9.54
N LEU A 4 26.75 -4.48 -9.33
CA LEU A 4 25.63 -4.89 -8.47
C LEU A 4 25.85 -4.30 -7.07
N ARG A 5 24.87 -3.55 -6.56
CA ARG A 5 24.90 -3.03 -5.19
C ARG A 5 24.44 -4.14 -4.24
N VAL A 6 25.29 -4.49 -3.28
CA VAL A 6 24.95 -5.40 -2.18
C VAL A 6 25.02 -4.57 -0.91
N PRO A 7 23.89 -4.34 -0.21
CA PRO A 7 23.90 -3.63 1.06
C PRO A 7 24.81 -4.31 2.08
N VAL A 8 25.61 -3.53 2.81
CA VAL A 8 26.45 -4.04 3.92
C VAL A 8 25.72 -3.87 5.25
N ALA A 9 25.08 -2.73 5.46
CA ALA A 9 24.30 -2.42 6.65
C ALA A 9 23.03 -1.66 6.26
N THR A 10 21.87 -2.23 6.60
CA THR A 10 20.55 -1.64 6.32
C THR A 10 19.94 -1.03 7.57
N TYR A 11 19.30 0.14 7.43
CA TYR A 11 18.55 0.77 8.52
C TYR A 11 17.06 0.89 8.15
N ARG A 12 16.18 0.26 8.94
CA ARG A 12 14.73 0.25 8.67
C ARG A 12 14.10 1.60 9.05
N LEU A 13 13.43 2.23 8.10
CA LEU A 13 12.60 3.41 8.32
C LEU A 13 11.13 3.10 8.12
N GLN A 14 10.31 3.53 9.09
CA GLN A 14 8.86 3.38 9.08
C GLN A 14 8.21 4.69 8.63
N PHE A 15 7.90 4.80 7.34
CA PHE A 15 7.25 5.97 6.76
C PHE A 15 5.77 6.03 7.13
N ASN A 16 5.31 7.22 7.53
CA ASN A 16 3.90 7.55 7.77
C ASN A 16 3.73 9.08 7.78
N SER A 17 2.53 9.58 8.06
CA SER A 17 2.25 11.02 8.08
C SER A 17 3.08 11.84 9.09
N SER A 18 3.67 11.19 10.11
CA SER A 18 4.53 11.81 11.12
C SER A 18 6.04 11.60 10.86
N PHE A 19 6.41 10.78 9.87
CA PHE A 19 7.79 10.58 9.44
C PHE A 19 7.82 10.34 7.93
N ARG A 20 8.13 11.41 7.20
CA ARG A 20 7.95 11.59 5.75
C ARG A 20 9.30 11.55 5.00
N PHE A 21 9.26 11.68 3.67
CA PHE A 21 10.49 11.72 2.86
C PHE A 21 11.46 12.84 3.27
N PRO A 22 11.02 14.08 3.56
CA PRO A 22 11.92 15.14 4.04
C PRO A 22 12.60 14.80 5.38
N ASP A 23 11.89 14.12 6.29
CA ASP A 23 12.45 13.71 7.58
C ASP A 23 13.54 12.64 7.40
N ALA A 24 13.28 11.65 6.53
CA ALA A 24 14.29 10.67 6.17
C ALA A 24 15.50 11.31 5.47
N GLN A 25 15.27 12.29 4.60
CA GLN A 25 16.35 13.03 3.91
C GLN A 25 17.26 13.72 4.93
N ALA A 26 16.68 14.40 5.93
CA ALA A 26 17.43 15.08 6.98
C ALA A 26 18.28 14.13 7.84
N LEU A 27 17.90 12.85 7.94
CA LEU A 27 18.65 11.82 8.67
C LEU A 27 19.80 11.19 7.87
N VAL A 28 19.84 11.34 6.54
CA VAL A 28 20.85 10.67 5.69
C VAL A 28 22.28 10.95 6.14
N PRO A 29 22.70 12.19 6.46
CA PRO A 29 24.07 12.46 6.90
C PRO A 29 24.44 11.72 8.19
N TYR A 30 23.51 11.67 9.16
CA TYR A 30 23.68 10.96 10.42
C TYR A 30 23.81 9.45 10.20
N LEU A 31 22.92 8.86 9.39
CA LEU A 31 22.97 7.42 9.09
C LEU A 31 24.25 7.03 8.37
N ASN A 32 24.74 7.89 7.46
CA ASN A 32 26.02 7.69 6.81
C ASN A 32 27.19 7.73 7.81
N GLU A 33 27.22 8.70 8.74
CA GLU A 33 28.25 8.77 9.80
C GLU A 33 28.21 7.54 10.73
N LEU A 34 27.01 7.03 11.01
CA LEU A 34 26.81 5.79 11.76
C LEU A 34 27.34 4.54 11.03
N GLY A 35 27.60 4.62 9.73
CA GLY A 35 28.10 3.52 8.89
C GLY A 35 27.00 2.71 8.19
N ILE A 36 25.76 3.21 8.15
CA ILE A 36 24.69 2.61 7.37
C ILE A 36 24.98 2.79 5.88
N THR A 37 24.82 1.73 5.09
CA THR A 37 25.00 1.81 3.65
C THR A 37 23.68 2.01 2.93
N ASP A 38 22.58 1.47 3.45
CA ASP A 38 21.30 1.48 2.75
C ASP A 38 20.14 1.74 3.70
N ILE A 39 19.22 2.61 3.29
CA ILE A 39 17.92 2.71 3.95
C ILE A 39 17.08 1.52 3.51
N TYR A 40 16.48 0.81 4.46
CA TYR A 40 15.39 -0.12 4.20
C TYR A 40 14.07 0.60 4.47
N ALA A 41 13.38 1.02 3.41
CA ALA A 41 12.11 1.74 3.50
C ALA A 41 10.93 0.79 3.66
N SER A 42 10.00 1.10 4.55
CA SER A 42 8.64 0.56 4.51
C SER A 42 7.94 0.89 3.18
N PRO A 43 6.79 0.26 2.85
CA PRO A 43 6.09 0.53 1.59
C PRO A 43 5.78 2.02 1.40
N ILE A 44 6.01 2.51 0.18
CA ILE A 44 5.86 3.94 -0.16
C ILE A 44 4.72 4.22 -1.15
N PHE A 45 4.08 3.18 -1.68
CA PHE A 45 2.95 3.33 -2.60
C PHE A 45 1.68 3.74 -1.84
N LYS A 46 0.73 4.34 -2.56
CA LYS A 46 -0.49 4.88 -1.96
C LYS A 46 -1.24 3.78 -1.20
N ALA A 47 -1.37 4.00 0.10
CA ALA A 47 -2.12 3.17 1.03
C ALA A 47 -3.42 3.86 1.44
N ARG A 48 -4.21 3.21 2.28
CA ARG A 48 -5.36 3.83 2.94
C ARG A 48 -4.95 5.13 3.64
N ARG A 49 -5.82 6.14 3.58
CA ARG A 49 -5.64 7.40 4.32
C ARG A 49 -5.36 7.15 5.80
N GLY A 50 -4.32 7.80 6.34
CA GLY A 50 -3.89 7.65 7.73
C GLY A 50 -3.26 6.30 8.07
N SER A 51 -2.89 5.49 7.08
CA SER A 51 -2.11 4.27 7.31
C SER A 51 -0.76 4.62 7.96
N THR A 52 -0.40 3.88 9.01
CA THR A 52 0.86 4.04 9.75
C THR A 52 1.95 3.08 9.29
N HIS A 53 1.63 2.17 8.36
CA HIS A 53 2.52 1.08 7.95
C HIS A 53 2.63 0.88 6.43
N GLY A 54 1.63 1.29 5.65
CA GLY A 54 1.67 1.27 4.18
C GLY A 54 1.44 -0.09 3.50
N TYR A 55 1.04 -1.12 4.25
CA TYR A 55 0.77 -2.47 3.69
C TYR A 55 -0.64 -2.60 3.07
N ASP A 56 -1.53 -1.71 3.43
CA ASP A 56 -2.91 -1.59 2.97
C ASP A 56 -2.99 -0.71 1.70
N ILE A 57 -2.32 -1.18 0.63
CA ILE A 57 -2.21 -0.48 -0.66
C ILE A 57 -3.58 -0.26 -1.32
N THR A 58 -3.84 0.96 -1.77
CA THR A 58 -5.04 1.35 -2.54
C THR A 58 -4.72 1.69 -3.99
N ASP A 59 -3.48 2.07 -4.30
CA ASP A 59 -3.00 2.30 -5.67
C ASP A 59 -1.48 2.03 -5.75
N PRO A 60 -1.04 0.93 -6.39
CA PRO A 60 0.37 0.59 -6.52
C PRO A 60 1.09 1.41 -7.61
N THR A 61 0.38 2.26 -8.34
CA THR A 61 0.95 3.05 -9.46
C THR A 61 1.44 4.43 -9.03
N ARG A 62 1.21 4.82 -7.77
CA ARG A 62 1.50 6.15 -7.25
C ARG A 62 2.17 6.08 -5.88
N LEU A 63 3.04 7.05 -5.61
CA LEU A 63 3.53 7.28 -4.25
C LEU A 63 2.39 7.70 -3.32
N ASN A 64 2.53 7.37 -2.05
CA ASN A 64 1.58 7.80 -1.02
C ASN A 64 1.75 9.31 -0.76
N PRO A 65 0.72 10.14 -1.05
CA PRO A 65 0.82 11.58 -0.88
C PRO A 65 1.00 12.02 0.59
N GLU A 66 0.68 11.16 1.56
CA GLU A 66 0.93 11.45 2.98
C GLU A 66 2.42 11.35 3.34
N LEU A 67 3.22 10.63 2.54
CA LEU A 67 4.67 10.54 2.74
C LEU A 67 5.42 11.69 2.07
N GLY A 68 4.84 12.28 1.02
CA GLY A 68 5.37 13.43 0.32
C GLY A 68 5.09 13.41 -1.18
N THR A 69 5.61 14.42 -1.86
CA THR A 69 5.55 14.56 -3.31
C THR A 69 6.64 13.73 -4.00
N GLU A 70 6.48 13.48 -5.31
CA GLU A 70 7.54 12.86 -6.13
C GLU A 70 8.85 13.65 -6.08
N ALA A 71 8.78 14.99 -6.00
CA ALA A 71 9.97 15.84 -5.88
C ALA A 71 10.67 15.66 -4.52
N GLU A 72 9.92 15.51 -3.43
CA GLU A 72 10.49 15.21 -2.11
C GLU A 72 11.11 13.81 -2.06
N PHE A 73 10.49 12.83 -2.72
CA PHE A 73 11.08 11.49 -2.87
C PHE A 73 12.37 11.52 -3.69
N GLU A 74 12.38 12.23 -4.82
CA GLU A 74 13.59 12.41 -5.62
C GLU A 74 14.69 13.11 -4.83
N ALA A 75 14.36 14.12 -4.01
CA ALA A 75 15.33 14.78 -3.14
C ALA A 75 15.97 13.82 -2.13
N LEU A 76 15.18 12.94 -1.50
CA LEU A 76 15.71 11.85 -0.65
C LEU A 76 16.64 10.92 -1.44
N VAL A 77 16.24 10.49 -2.63
CA VAL A 77 17.07 9.60 -3.48
C VAL A 77 18.39 10.28 -3.87
N GLN A 78 18.37 11.56 -4.20
CA GLN A 78 19.59 12.32 -4.52
C GLN A 78 20.49 12.48 -3.30
N GLU A 79 19.93 12.73 -2.12
CA GLU A 79 20.72 12.80 -0.89
C GLU A 79 21.41 11.47 -0.58
N LEU A 80 20.69 10.34 -0.71
CA LEU A 80 21.29 9.01 -0.59
C LEU A 80 22.45 8.81 -1.57
N LYS A 81 22.26 9.18 -2.84
CA LYS A 81 23.31 9.09 -3.86
C LYS A 81 24.54 9.93 -3.53
N ARG A 82 24.36 11.16 -2.99
CA ARG A 82 25.46 12.03 -2.58
C ARG A 82 26.34 11.39 -1.50
N HIS A 83 25.73 10.60 -0.61
CA HIS A 83 26.42 9.85 0.43
C HIS A 83 26.87 8.44 0.01
N GLY A 84 26.69 8.06 -1.26
CA GLY A 84 26.97 6.70 -1.71
C GLY A 84 26.06 5.63 -1.08
N MET A 85 24.96 6.05 -0.47
CA MET A 85 23.96 5.20 0.16
C MET A 85 22.94 4.70 -0.87
N GLY A 86 22.24 3.61 -0.53
CA GLY A 86 21.18 3.04 -1.35
C GLY A 86 19.83 2.99 -0.66
N LEU A 87 18.84 2.52 -1.40
CA LEU A 87 17.46 2.37 -0.96
C LEU A 87 16.99 0.96 -1.28
N LEU A 88 16.70 0.18 -0.24
CA LEU A 88 15.99 -1.08 -0.31
C LEU A 88 14.51 -0.81 -0.04
N LEU A 89 13.64 -1.07 -1.03
CA LEU A 89 12.22 -0.80 -0.92
C LEU A 89 11.43 -2.06 -0.56
N ASP A 90 10.65 -1.99 0.51
CA ASP A 90 9.62 -2.98 0.83
C ASP A 90 8.43 -2.86 -0.12
N ILE A 91 7.99 -3.98 -0.69
CA ILE A 91 6.90 -4.03 -1.69
C ILE A 91 5.84 -5.06 -1.28
N VAL A 92 4.59 -4.79 -1.64
CA VAL A 92 3.42 -5.59 -1.25
C VAL A 92 2.70 -6.11 -2.48
N PRO A 93 3.22 -7.15 -3.15
CA PRO A 93 2.66 -7.63 -4.42
C PRO A 93 1.43 -8.54 -4.25
N ASN A 94 1.23 -9.09 -3.05
CA ASN A 94 0.24 -10.15 -2.84
C ASN A 94 -1.20 -9.64 -2.69
N HIS A 95 -1.39 -8.45 -2.10
CA HIS A 95 -2.72 -7.99 -1.70
C HIS A 95 -2.86 -6.47 -1.79
N MET A 96 -4.12 -6.02 -1.79
CA MET A 96 -4.53 -4.62 -1.74
C MET A 96 -5.65 -4.45 -0.72
N ALA A 97 -5.87 -3.21 -0.25
CA ALA A 97 -6.95 -2.89 0.66
C ALA A 97 -8.31 -2.96 -0.04
N ALA A 98 -9.24 -3.75 0.51
CA ALA A 98 -10.62 -3.87 0.04
C ALA A 98 -11.52 -2.76 0.64
N ILE A 99 -11.21 -1.50 0.31
CA ILE A 99 -11.92 -0.31 0.82
C ILE A 99 -12.38 0.60 -0.33
N SER A 100 -13.26 1.56 -0.05
CA SER A 100 -13.77 2.51 -1.05
C SER A 100 -12.71 3.45 -1.67
N GLU A 101 -11.56 3.63 -1.02
CA GLU A 101 -10.46 4.40 -1.60
C GLU A 101 -9.73 3.65 -2.73
N ASN A 102 -9.87 2.32 -2.81
CA ASN A 102 -9.28 1.49 -3.86
C ASN A 102 -10.22 1.46 -5.08
N GLN A 103 -9.85 2.18 -6.13
CA GLN A 103 -10.68 2.32 -7.33
C GLN A 103 -10.79 1.03 -8.13
N TRP A 104 -9.76 0.17 -8.13
CA TRP A 104 -9.83 -1.14 -8.79
C TRP A 104 -10.83 -2.03 -8.07
N TRP A 105 -10.84 -1.99 -6.74
CA TRP A 105 -11.81 -2.74 -5.94
C TRP A 105 -13.24 -2.24 -6.13
N LEU A 106 -13.45 -0.92 -6.12
CA LEU A 106 -14.78 -0.34 -6.37
C LEU A 106 -15.32 -0.72 -7.76
N ASP A 107 -14.48 -0.65 -8.80
CA ASP A 107 -14.89 -1.00 -10.16
C ASP A 107 -15.28 -2.48 -10.27
N VAL A 108 -14.58 -3.37 -9.55
CA VAL A 108 -14.95 -4.80 -9.44
C VAL A 108 -16.28 -4.99 -8.70
N LEU A 109 -16.53 -4.23 -7.64
CA LEU A 109 -17.80 -4.30 -6.92
C LEU A 109 -18.98 -3.79 -7.75
N GLU A 110 -18.76 -2.79 -8.60
CA GLU A 110 -19.79 -2.20 -9.46
C GLU A 110 -20.07 -3.07 -10.70
N ASN A 111 -19.02 -3.57 -11.36
CA ASN A 111 -19.11 -4.24 -12.67
C ASN A 111 -18.95 -5.77 -12.61
N GLY A 112 -18.63 -6.34 -11.45
CA GLY A 112 -18.44 -7.78 -11.25
C GLY A 112 -17.38 -8.36 -12.20
N PRO A 113 -17.62 -9.55 -12.80
CA PRO A 113 -16.68 -10.16 -13.76
C PRO A 113 -16.43 -9.34 -15.03
N GLY A 114 -17.25 -8.32 -15.31
CA GLY A 114 -17.08 -7.43 -16.46
C GLY A 114 -16.05 -6.32 -16.23
N SER A 115 -15.60 -6.12 -14.99
CA SER A 115 -14.58 -5.14 -14.65
C SER A 115 -13.24 -5.45 -15.37
N PRO A 116 -12.53 -4.45 -15.92
CA PRO A 116 -11.16 -4.63 -16.38
C PRO A 116 -10.20 -5.10 -15.28
N TYR A 117 -10.56 -4.92 -14.00
CA TYR A 117 -9.76 -5.32 -12.85
C TYR A 117 -10.24 -6.65 -12.22
N ALA A 118 -11.24 -7.34 -12.79
CA ALA A 118 -11.77 -8.58 -12.21
C ALA A 118 -10.70 -9.66 -12.01
N ALA A 119 -9.70 -9.73 -12.90
CA ALA A 119 -8.59 -10.68 -12.82
C ALA A 119 -7.43 -10.22 -11.92
N TYR A 120 -7.48 -9.00 -11.37
CA TYR A 120 -6.47 -8.47 -10.44
C TYR A 120 -6.71 -8.97 -9.00
N PHE A 121 -7.93 -9.43 -8.71
CA PHE A 121 -8.31 -9.98 -7.42
C PHE A 121 -8.64 -11.46 -7.58
N ASP A 122 -8.26 -12.26 -6.58
CA ASP A 122 -8.58 -13.68 -6.54
C ASP A 122 -10.01 -13.86 -6.00
N ILE A 123 -10.99 -13.90 -6.91
CA ILE A 123 -12.42 -13.98 -6.61
C ILE A 123 -13.00 -15.25 -7.25
N ASP A 124 -13.63 -16.08 -6.42
CA ASP A 124 -14.48 -17.15 -6.92
C ASP A 124 -15.84 -16.59 -7.37
N TRP A 125 -15.96 -16.35 -8.67
CA TRP A 125 -17.19 -15.83 -9.29
C TRP A 125 -18.31 -16.86 -9.41
N ARG A 126 -18.04 -18.15 -9.15
CA ARG A 126 -19.02 -19.23 -9.24
C ARG A 126 -18.87 -20.16 -8.02
N PRO A 127 -19.14 -19.62 -6.82
CA PRO A 127 -19.00 -20.39 -5.59
C PRO A 127 -19.97 -21.57 -5.57
N ASP A 128 -19.69 -22.55 -4.71
CA ASP A 128 -20.57 -23.69 -4.48
C ASP A 128 -21.99 -23.19 -4.13
N PRO A 129 -23.05 -23.66 -4.83
CA PRO A 129 -24.44 -23.30 -4.51
C PRO A 129 -24.81 -23.50 -3.03
N ALA A 130 -24.18 -24.45 -2.33
CA ALA A 130 -24.38 -24.70 -0.91
C ALA A 130 -23.91 -23.54 0.00
N SER A 131 -23.05 -22.65 -0.50
CA SER A 131 -22.59 -21.46 0.23
C SER A 131 -23.67 -20.39 0.40
N GLY A 132 -24.73 -20.43 -0.42
CA GLY A 132 -25.78 -19.40 -0.45
C GLY A 132 -25.34 -18.07 -1.06
N VAL A 133 -24.09 -17.96 -1.56
CA VAL A 133 -23.60 -16.79 -2.28
C VAL A 133 -24.01 -16.89 -3.76
N PRO A 134 -24.73 -15.90 -4.32
CA PRO A 134 -25.08 -15.92 -5.74
C PRO A 134 -23.85 -15.87 -6.65
N ALA A 135 -23.95 -16.50 -7.82
CA ALA A 135 -22.92 -16.39 -8.85
C ALA A 135 -22.72 -14.92 -9.28
N ASN A 136 -21.50 -14.57 -9.68
CA ASN A 136 -21.07 -13.24 -10.08
C ASN A 136 -21.26 -12.14 -9.00
N THR A 137 -21.37 -12.54 -7.73
CA THR A 137 -21.43 -11.61 -6.59
C THR A 137 -20.24 -11.82 -5.66
N VAL A 138 -19.88 -10.78 -4.91
CA VAL A 138 -18.83 -10.82 -3.90
C VAL A 138 -19.46 -10.71 -2.53
N LEU A 139 -19.17 -11.67 -1.64
CA LEU A 139 -19.57 -11.60 -0.24
C LEU A 139 -18.65 -10.62 0.51
N LEU A 140 -19.21 -9.55 1.06
CA LEU A 140 -18.48 -8.57 1.88
C LEU A 140 -18.87 -8.69 3.36
N PRO A 141 -18.09 -9.40 4.20
CA PRO A 141 -18.39 -9.58 5.61
C PRO A 141 -17.94 -8.35 6.44
N ILE A 142 -18.49 -7.18 6.12
CA ILE A 142 -18.09 -5.89 6.73
C ILE A 142 -19.11 -5.32 7.72
N LEU A 143 -20.28 -5.94 7.82
CA LEU A 143 -21.33 -5.52 8.76
C LEU A 143 -21.04 -6.03 10.17
N GLY A 144 -21.32 -5.23 11.19
CA GLY A 144 -21.14 -5.61 12.60
C GLY A 144 -22.14 -6.65 13.13
N GLY A 145 -23.14 -7.02 12.31
CA GLY A 145 -24.17 -8.00 12.64
C GLY A 145 -24.91 -8.49 11.40
N ALA A 146 -25.99 -9.25 11.61
CA ALA A 146 -26.82 -9.75 10.51
C ALA A 146 -27.43 -8.59 9.72
N TYR A 147 -27.47 -8.70 8.38
CA TYR A 147 -27.96 -7.65 7.47
C TYR A 147 -29.31 -7.04 7.92
N ARG A 148 -30.28 -7.89 8.29
CA ARG A 148 -31.59 -7.47 8.78
C ARG A 148 -31.49 -6.56 10.00
N SER A 149 -30.71 -6.95 11.01
CA SER A 149 -30.58 -6.19 12.25
C SER A 149 -29.92 -4.84 12.00
N VAL A 150 -28.85 -4.81 11.20
CA VAL A 150 -28.13 -3.58 10.83
C VAL A 150 -29.05 -2.63 10.04
N LEU A 151 -29.87 -3.16 9.14
CA LEU A 151 -30.87 -2.40 8.39
C LEU A 151 -31.98 -1.84 9.29
N GLU A 152 -32.56 -2.66 10.16
CA GLU A 152 -33.63 -2.27 11.10
C GLU A 152 -33.15 -1.20 12.10
N ASN A 153 -31.88 -1.29 12.52
CA ASN A 153 -31.23 -0.31 13.39
C ASN A 153 -30.82 1.00 12.68
N ARG A 154 -30.99 1.09 11.34
CA ARG A 154 -30.58 2.25 10.52
C ARG A 154 -29.08 2.55 10.59
N GLU A 155 -28.27 1.50 10.65
CA GLU A 155 -26.80 1.59 10.63
C GLU A 155 -26.24 1.62 9.20
N LEU A 156 -27.08 1.42 8.18
CA LEU A 156 -26.75 1.61 6.76
C LEU A 156 -27.23 2.99 6.31
N ILE A 157 -26.32 3.75 5.68
CA ILE A 157 -26.56 5.11 5.15
C ILE A 157 -26.66 5.03 3.63
#